data_AF-A0A8J5NCR0-F1
#
_entry.id   AF-A0A8J5NCR0-F1
#
_cell.length_a   1.000
_cell.length_b   1.000
_cell.length_c   1.000
_cell.angle_alpha   90.00
_cell.angle_beta   90.00
_cell.angle_gamma   90.00
#
_symmetry.space_group_name_H-M   'P 1'
#
loop_
_entity.id
_entity.type
_entity.pdbx_description
1 polymer ?
#
loop_
_entity_poly.entity_id
_entity_poly.type
_entity_poly.pdbx_seq_one_letter_code
_entity_poly.pdbx_strand_id
1 'polypeptide(L)'
;MGLEVDDDDVEELVEEHSKELSTEELLELHKEEIETLKRSLTSEESGEEEESRIIPAKDLKDAFFCWSKLSKLAEYYHPDVGSVQKAIRM
;
A
#
# COMPACT_ATOMS: atom_id res chain seq x y z
N MET A 1 41.22 6.66 -32.17
CA MET A 1 39.95 6.45 -32.90
C MET A 1 38.93 7.31 -32.20
N GLY A 2 38.75 8.56 -32.64
CA GLY A 2 37.68 9.44 -32.15
C GLY A 2 36.52 9.33 -33.13
N LEU A 3 35.28 9.25 -32.64
CA LEU A 3 34.11 9.47 -33.47
C LEU A 3 34.09 10.97 -33.79
N GLU A 4 34.21 11.33 -35.06
CA GLU A 4 33.78 12.65 -35.53
C GLU A 4 32.25 12.59 -35.56
N VAL A 5 31.62 13.53 -34.87
CA VAL A 5 30.16 13.72 -34.86
C VAL A 5 29.93 15.00 -35.64
N ASP A 6 29.13 14.93 -36.70
CA ASP A 6 28.71 16.08 -37.48
C ASP A 6 27.28 16.52 -37.10
N ASP A 7 26.82 17.62 -37.71
CA ASP A 7 25.50 18.17 -37.40
C ASP A 7 24.38 17.23 -37.88
N ASP A 8 24.62 16.42 -38.91
CA ASP A 8 23.65 15.44 -39.42
C ASP A 8 23.48 14.28 -38.42
N ASP A 9 24.58 13.83 -37.78
CA ASP A 9 24.54 12.84 -36.69
C ASP A 9 23.69 13.34 -35.49
N VAL A 10 23.71 14.65 -35.22
CA VAL A 10 22.91 15.26 -34.14
C VAL A 10 21.45 15.39 -34.55
N GLU A 11 21.17 15.78 -35.79
CA GLU A 11 19.81 15.87 -36.32
C GLU A 11 19.12 14.50 -36.33
N GLU A 12 19.81 13.43 -36.75
CA GLU A 12 19.28 12.06 -36.72
C GLU A 12 18.88 11.64 -35.29
N LEU A 13 19.74 11.94 -34.31
CA LEU A 13 19.47 11.60 -32.91
C LEU A 13 18.29 12.37 -32.33
N VAL A 14 18.15 13.65 -32.70
CA VAL A 14 17.02 14.49 -32.27
C VAL A 14 15.73 14.00 -32.91
N GLU A 15 15.74 13.64 -34.20
CA GLU A 15 14.58 13.07 -34.87
C GLU A 15 14.15 11.75 -34.24
N GLU A 16 15.07 10.84 -33.94
CA GLU A 16 14.79 9.57 -33.26
C GLU A 16 14.15 9.79 -31.88
N HIS A 17 14.66 10.76 -31.11
CA HIS A 17 14.19 11.06 -29.75
C HIS A 17 13.00 12.02 -29.69
N SER A 18 12.58 12.59 -30.82
CA SER A 18 11.40 13.47 -30.92
C SER A 18 10.08 12.70 -30.92
N LYS A 19 10.13 11.37 -30.98
CA LYS A 19 8.95 10.53 -31.05
C LYS A 19 8.10 10.67 -29.78
N GLU A 20 6.98 11.38 -29.92
CA GLU A 20 5.96 11.48 -28.89
C GLU A 20 5.09 10.22 -28.86
N LEU A 21 4.75 9.76 -27.66
CA LEU A 21 3.82 8.65 -27.48
C LEU A 21 2.38 9.13 -27.65
N SER A 22 1.56 8.30 -28.31
CA SER A 22 0.12 8.50 -28.34
C SER A 22 -0.51 8.28 -26.97
N THR A 23 -1.72 8.79 -26.77
CA THR A 23 -2.50 8.59 -25.55
C THR A 23 -2.72 7.12 -25.21
N GLU A 24 -2.94 6.29 -26.23
CA GLU A 24 -3.11 4.84 -26.11
C GLU A 24 -1.82 4.15 -25.65
N GLU A 25 -0.68 4.50 -26.25
CA GLU A 25 0.63 3.94 -25.86
C GLU A 25 1.02 4.34 -24.43
N LEU A 26 0.70 5.58 -24.01
CA LEU A 26 0.90 6.03 -22.64
C LEU A 26 0.05 5.24 -21.63
N LEU A 27 -1.20 4.94 -21.97
CA LEU A 27 -2.07 4.14 -21.12
C LEU A 27 -1.58 2.69 -21.01
N GLU A 28 -1.04 2.14 -22.10
CA GLU A 28 -0.48 0.79 -22.11
C GLU A 28 0.78 0.71 -21.26
N LEU A 29 1.72 1.66 -21.39
CA LEU A 29 2.89 1.76 -20.52
C LEU A 29 2.50 1.94 -19.04
N HIS A 30 1.54 2.80 -18.75
CA HIS A 30 1.09 3.00 -17.37
C HIS A 30 0.49 1.73 -16.77
N LYS A 31 -0.24 0.94 -17.57
CA LYS A 31 -0.76 -0.36 -17.16
C LYS A 31 0.37 -1.36 -16.91
N GLU A 32 1.41 -1.39 -17.74
CA GLU A 32 2.60 -2.22 -17.52
C GLU A 32 3.36 -1.82 -16.25
N GLU A 33 3.52 -0.53 -15.98
CA GLU A 33 4.10 -0.03 -14.72
C GLU A 33 3.28 -0.45 -13.51
N ILE A 34 1.95 -0.34 -13.57
CA ILE A 34 1.07 -0.78 -12.50
C ILE A 34 1.18 -2.30 -12.28
N GLU A 35 1.19 -3.08 -13.35
CA GLU A 35 1.30 -4.55 -13.25
C GLU A 35 2.69 -5.00 -12.76
N THR A 36 3.76 -4.28 -13.11
CA THR A 36 5.11 -4.55 -12.60
C THR A 36 5.23 -4.18 -11.13
N LEU A 37 4.70 -3.03 -10.70
CA LEU A 37 4.61 -2.64 -9.28
C LEU A 37 3.75 -3.60 -8.46
N LYS A 38 2.62 -4.04 -9.01
CA LYS A 38 1.78 -5.05 -8.38
C LYS A 38 2.52 -6.36 -8.25
N ARG A 39 3.23 -6.78 -9.30
CA ARG A 39 4.05 -8.00 -9.27
C ARG A 39 5.21 -7.88 -8.29
N SER A 40 5.89 -6.73 -8.21
CA SER A 40 6.97 -6.51 -7.24
C SER A 40 6.44 -6.51 -5.82
N LEU A 41 5.30 -5.84 -5.57
CA LEU A 41 4.63 -5.88 -4.27
C LEU A 41 4.28 -7.33 -3.90
N THR A 42 3.66 -8.09 -4.81
CA THR A 42 3.32 -9.51 -4.56
C THR A 42 4.54 -10.44 -4.52
N SER A 43 5.68 -10.04 -5.10
CA SER A 43 6.91 -10.86 -5.15
C SER A 43 7.81 -10.62 -3.94
N GLU A 44 7.80 -9.40 -3.38
CA GLU A 44 8.38 -9.10 -2.07
C GLU A 44 7.42 -9.55 -0.95
N GLU A 45 6.12 -9.57 -1.22
CA GLU A 45 5.06 -10.21 -0.43
C GLU A 45 4.87 -11.68 -0.83
N SER A 46 5.96 -12.43 -1.03
CA SER A 46 5.96 -13.87 -0.68
C SER A 46 6.00 -14.02 0.85
N GLY A 47 5.16 -13.24 1.52
CA GLY A 47 4.85 -13.29 2.93
C GLY A 47 3.55 -14.06 3.07
N GLU A 48 3.64 -15.39 2.99
CA GLU A 48 2.58 -16.32 3.44
C GLU A 48 2.15 -16.06 4.91
N GLU A 49 2.79 -15.12 5.60
CA GLU A 49 2.50 -14.68 6.96
C GLU A 49 1.54 -13.48 7.07
N GLU A 50 1.33 -12.66 6.03
CA GLU A 50 0.61 -11.38 6.20
C GLU A 50 -0.91 -11.48 5.94
N GLU A 51 -1.34 -12.27 4.95
CA GLU A 51 -2.76 -12.62 4.78
C GLU A 51 -3.31 -13.44 5.96
N SER A 52 -2.45 -14.19 6.67
CA SER A 52 -2.84 -14.97 7.86
C SER A 52 -3.24 -14.11 9.07
N ARG A 53 -2.98 -12.79 9.02
CA ARG A 53 -3.29 -11.83 10.09
C ARG A 53 -4.49 -10.94 9.78
N ILE A 54 -5.14 -11.11 8.62
CA ILE A 54 -6.32 -10.32 8.26
C ILE A 54 -7.55 -10.88 8.98
N ILE A 55 -7.90 -10.24 10.11
CA ILE A 55 -9.10 -10.57 10.87
C ILE A 55 -10.33 -10.04 10.12
N PRO A 56 -11.37 -10.86 9.86
CA PRO A 56 -12.62 -10.40 9.27
C PRO A 56 -13.24 -9.24 10.08
N ALA A 57 -13.77 -8.24 9.38
CA ALA A 57 -14.37 -7.06 10.03
C ALA A 57 -15.51 -7.41 11.00
N LYS A 58 -16.20 -8.53 10.78
CA LYS A 58 -17.21 -9.06 11.69
C LYS A 58 -16.59 -9.46 13.04
N ASP A 59 -15.51 -10.22 13.01
CA ASP A 59 -14.85 -10.74 14.22
C ASP A 59 -14.22 -9.59 15.02
N LEU A 60 -13.71 -8.57 14.32
CA LEU A 60 -13.25 -7.33 14.95
C LEU A 60 -14.39 -6.57 15.65
N LYS A 61 -15.57 -6.45 15.00
CA LYS A 61 -16.76 -5.83 15.62
C LYS A 61 -17.24 -6.61 16.84
N ASP A 62 -17.23 -7.93 16.76
CA ASP A 62 -17.63 -8.80 17.88
C ASP A 62 -16.67 -8.63 19.07
N ALA A 63 -15.36 -8.53 18.81
CA ALA A 63 -14.36 -8.23 19.83
C ALA A 63 -14.61 -6.87 20.51
N PHE A 64 -14.86 -5.80 19.74
CA PHE A 64 -15.21 -4.49 20.31
C PHE A 64 -16.49 -4.52 21.14
N PHE A 65 -17.50 -5.28 20.71
CA PHE A 65 -18.74 -5.43 21.45
C PHE A 65 -18.54 -6.15 22.79
N CYS A 66 -17.75 -7.23 22.79
CA CYS A 66 -17.35 -7.93 24.02
C CYS A 66 -16.57 -7.02 24.96
N TRP A 67 -15.61 -6.25 24.43
CA TRP A 67 -14.84 -5.29 25.21
C TRP A 67 -15.74 -4.22 25.85
N SER A 68 -16.72 -3.69 25.12
CA SER A 68 -17.68 -2.71 25.64
C SER A 68 -18.50 -3.26 26.83
N LYS A 69 -18.94 -4.52 26.74
CA LYS A 69 -19.65 -5.18 27.85
C LYS A 69 -18.74 -5.37 29.06
N LEU A 70 -17.52 -5.86 28.84
CA LEU A 70 -16.55 -6.09 29.92
C LEU A 70 -16.18 -4.77 30.63
N SER A 71 -16.01 -3.71 29.85
CA SER A 71 -15.73 -2.35 30.35
C SER A 71 -16.82 -1.87 31.30
N LYS A 72 -18.10 -1.98 30.88
CA LYS A 72 -19.26 -1.63 31.72
C LYS A 72 -19.35 -2.47 32.99
N LEU A 73 -19.03 -3.75 32.90
CA LEU A 73 -19.03 -4.66 34.04
C LEU A 73 -17.94 -4.27 35.05
N ALA A 74 -16.73 -3.99 34.56
CA ALA A 74 -15.62 -3.57 35.39
C ALA A 74 -15.93 -2.24 36.10
N GLU A 75 -16.51 -1.26 35.41
CA GLU A 75 -16.92 0.01 36.03
C GLU A 75 -18.00 -0.17 37.11
N TYR A 76 -18.91 -1.14 36.93
CA TYR A 76 -20.00 -1.35 37.89
C TYR A 76 -19.56 -2.10 39.15
N TYR A 77 -18.66 -3.08 39.02
CA TYR A 77 -18.28 -3.98 40.12
C TYR A 77 -16.94 -3.65 40.77
N HIS A 78 -16.07 -2.88 40.12
CA HIS A 78 -14.76 -2.58 40.69
C HIS A 78 -14.84 -1.46 41.73
N PRO A 79 -14.25 -1.63 42.91
CA PRO A 79 -14.33 -0.63 43.99
C PRO A 79 -13.61 0.69 43.66
N ASP A 80 -12.64 0.66 42.74
CA ASP A 80 -11.93 1.83 42.24
C ASP A 80 -12.21 2.02 40.74
N VAL A 81 -13.23 2.82 40.44
CA VAL A 81 -13.64 3.17 39.08
C VAL A 81 -12.56 3.99 38.36
N GLY A 82 -11.76 4.78 39.09
CA GLY A 82 -10.69 5.60 38.51
C GLY A 82 -9.57 4.75 37.92
N SER A 83 -9.16 3.69 38.63
CA SER A 83 -8.19 2.72 38.12
C SER A 83 -8.72 1.95 36.90
N VAL A 84 -10.00 1.57 36.91
CA VAL A 84 -10.63 0.89 35.76
C VAL A 84 -10.71 1.79 34.53
N GLN A 85 -11.13 3.05 34.68
CA GLN A 85 -11.20 3.99 33.57
C GLN A 85 -9.83 4.31 32.98
N LYS A 86 -8.79 4.37 33.82
CA LYS A 86 -7.41 4.53 33.36
C LYS A 86 -6.95 3.33 32.53
N ALA A 87 -7.34 2.12 32.90
CA ALA A 87 -7.01 0.90 32.17
C ALA A 87 -7.78 0.74 30.84
N ILE A 88 -9.03 1.20 30.78
CA ILE A 88 -9.87 1.12 29.56
C ILE A 88 -9.46 2.14 28.49
N ARG A 89 -8.87 3.29 28.90
CA ARG A 89 -8.53 4.41 28.00
C ARG A 89 -7.10 4.40 27.45
N MET A 90 -6.24 3.48 27.91
CA MET A 90 -4.90 3.28 27.34
C MET A 90 -4.98 2.54 26.00
#